data_AF-W1XGD9-F1
#
_entry.id   AF-W1XGD9-F1
#
_cell.length_a   1.000
_cell.length_b   1.000
_cell.length_c   1.000
_cell.angle_alpha   90.00
_cell.angle_beta   90.00
_cell.angle_gamma   90.00
#
_symmetry.space_group_name_H-M   'P 1'
#
loop_
_entity.id
_entity.type
_entity.pdbx_description
1 polymer ?
#
loop_
_entity_poly.entity_id
_entity_poly.type
_entity_poly.pdbx_seq_one_letter_code
_entity_poly.pdbx_strand_id
1 'polypeptide(L)'
;SIELSTPLYYFTYTGIMKNFIDRQLPLVDRKIVCSDHGYTHNARNPQHIKTIKNVLISNCGFPGKNHFSGLLETFKVWHKDSIAGTILVSQGGVLSSID
;
A
#
# COMPACT_ATOMS: atom_id res chain seq x y z
N SER A 1 -7.22 -11.96 5.05
CA SER A 1 -6.37 -10.75 5.01
C SER A 1 -5.46 -10.85 3.80
N ILE A 2 -5.03 -9.72 3.23
CA ILE A 2 -3.96 -9.69 2.22
C ILE A 2 -2.74 -9.06 2.88
N GLU A 3 -1.60 -9.74 2.78
CA GLU A 3 -0.32 -9.29 3.32
C GLU A 3 0.58 -8.89 2.16
N LEU A 4 0.96 -7.62 2.12
CA LEU A 4 1.77 -7.05 1.05
C LEU A 4 3.14 -6.69 1.58
N SER A 5 4.16 -7.42 1.12
CA SER A 5 5.57 -7.14 1.43
C SER A 5 6.28 -6.58 0.21
N THR A 6 6.85 -5.38 0.35
CA THR A 6 7.66 -4.77 -0.71
C THR A 6 8.78 -3.93 -0.12
N PRO A 7 10.04 -4.10 -0.56
CA PRO A 7 11.05 -3.10 -0.29
C PRO A 7 10.64 -1.77 -0.91
N LEU A 8 11.06 -0.68 -0.27
CA LEU A 8 10.87 0.67 -0.77
C LEU A 8 11.86 0.94 -1.90
N TYR A 9 11.35 1.03 -3.13
CA TYR A 9 12.15 1.42 -4.30
C TYR A 9 11.61 2.73 -4.85
N TYR A 10 12.49 3.74 -4.98
CA TYR A 10 12.12 5.08 -5.43
C TYR A 10 10.88 5.65 -4.71
N PHE A 11 10.84 5.52 -3.37
CA PHE A 11 9.72 5.98 -2.51
C PHE A 11 8.36 5.32 -2.79
N THR A 12 8.34 4.20 -3.52
CA THR A 12 7.13 3.48 -3.93
C THR A 12 7.34 1.95 -3.94
N TYR A 13 6.36 1.22 -4.48
CA TYR A 13 6.35 -0.23 -4.62
C TYR A 13 7.43 -0.75 -5.58
N THR A 14 7.78 -2.02 -5.43
CA THR A 14 8.47 -2.76 -6.51
C THR A 14 7.61 -2.86 -7.77
N GLY A 15 8.25 -3.02 -8.93
CA GLY A 15 7.53 -3.29 -10.18
C GLY A 15 6.68 -4.56 -10.15
N ILE A 16 7.11 -5.58 -9.41
CA ILE A 16 6.32 -6.82 -9.20
C ILE A 16 5.04 -6.52 -8.42
N MET A 17 5.13 -5.73 -7.34
CA MET A 17 3.97 -5.31 -6.58
C MET A 17 3.01 -4.48 -7.44
N LYS A 18 3.52 -3.53 -8.24
CA LYS A 18 2.70 -2.77 -9.19
C LYS A 18 1.95 -3.68 -10.16
N ASN A 19 2.63 -4.67 -10.73
CA ASN A 19 2.04 -5.67 -11.62
C ASN A 19 0.95 -6.52 -10.94
N PHE A 20 1.09 -6.83 -9.65
CA PHE A 20 0.07 -7.52 -8.88
C PHE A 20 -1.16 -6.63 -8.65
N ILE A 21 -0.95 -5.37 -8.28
CA ILE A 21 -2.01 -4.36 -8.07
C ILE A 21 -2.82 -4.14 -9.36
N ASP A 22 -2.14 -3.94 -10.49
CA ASP A 22 -2.79 -3.70 -11.79
C ASP A 22 -3.68 -4.88 -12.21
N ARG A 23 -3.28 -6.11 -11.87
CA ARG A 23 -4.08 -7.31 -12.13
C ARG A 23 -5.34 -7.42 -11.27
N GLN A 24 -5.52 -6.55 -10.27
CA GLN A 24 -6.76 -6.48 -9.48
C GLN A 24 -7.82 -5.57 -10.11
N LEU A 25 -7.50 -4.81 -11.16
CA LEU A 25 -8.48 -3.95 -11.88
C LEU A 25 -9.74 -4.70 -12.35
N PRO A 26 -9.70 -5.97 -12.76
CA PRO A 26 -10.92 -6.72 -13.08
C PRO A 26 -11.88 -6.94 -11.89
N LEU A 27 -11.44 -6.76 -10.65
CA LEU A 27 -12.28 -6.88 -9.45
C LEU A 27 -13.14 -5.64 -9.20
N VAL A 28 -12.85 -4.52 -9.88
CA VAL A 28 -13.66 -3.30 -9.79
C VAL A 28 -14.67 -3.20 -10.95
N ASP A 29 -15.75 -2.48 -10.70
CA ASP A 29 -16.76 -2.11 -11.70
C ASP A 29 -16.21 -1.01 -12.61
N ARG A 30 -16.58 -1.02 -13.89
CA ARG A 30 -16.15 -0.02 -14.89
C ARG A 30 -16.74 1.37 -14.62
N LYS A 31 -17.86 1.47 -13.89
CA LYS A 31 -18.51 2.74 -13.58
C LYS A 31 -17.64 3.58 -12.65
N ILE A 32 -17.39 4.82 -13.07
CA ILE A 32 -16.78 5.84 -12.23
C ILE A 32 -17.88 6.43 -11.36
N VAL A 33 -17.64 6.48 -10.06
CA VAL A 33 -18.58 7.01 -9.06
C VAL A 33 -17.93 8.19 -8.37
N CYS A 34 -18.69 9.28 -8.22
CA CYS A 34 -18.29 10.43 -7.43
C CYS A 34 -18.62 10.17 -5.95
N SER A 35 -17.66 10.42 -5.07
CA SER A 35 -17.81 10.34 -3.62
C SER A 35 -17.23 11.59 -2.97
N ASP A 36 -17.49 11.79 -1.68
CA ASP A 36 -16.96 12.94 -0.92
C ASP A 36 -15.43 13.01 -0.91
N HIS A 37 -14.75 11.90 -1.23
CA HIS A 37 -13.30 11.78 -1.33
C HIS A 37 -12.79 11.77 -2.78
N GLY A 38 -13.62 12.17 -3.75
CA GLY A 38 -13.29 12.20 -5.17
C GLY A 38 -13.88 11.03 -5.96
N TYR A 39 -13.27 10.73 -7.11
CA TYR A 39 -13.75 9.71 -8.04
C TYR A 39 -13.17 8.33 -7.75
N THR A 40 -14.00 7.30 -7.80
CA THR A 40 -13.59 5.93 -7.49
C THR A 40 -14.39 4.90 -8.29
N HIS A 41 -13.97 3.64 -8.24
CA HIS A 41 -14.71 2.51 -8.78
C HIS A 41 -15.26 1.66 -7.63
N ASN A 42 -16.52 1.24 -7.75
CA ASN A 42 -17.08 0.29 -6.80
C ASN A 42 -16.47 -1.10 -7.00
N ALA A 43 -16.44 -1.91 -5.94
CA ALA A 43 -16.13 -3.33 -6.07
C ALA A 43 -17.20 -4.01 -6.92
N ARG A 44 -16.80 -4.87 -7.86
CA ARG A 44 -17.73 -5.67 -8.67
C ARG A 44 -18.55 -6.63 -7.80
N ASN A 45 -17.91 -7.20 -6.78
CA ASN A 45 -18.52 -8.08 -5.79
C ASN A 45 -18.29 -7.52 -4.37
N PRO A 46 -19.14 -6.60 -3.88
CA PRO A 46 -18.90 -5.86 -2.63
C PRO A 46 -18.78 -6.75 -1.40
N GLN A 47 -19.51 -7.87 -1.36
CA GLN A 47 -19.52 -8.82 -0.24
C GLN A 47 -18.16 -9.51 -0.04
N HIS A 48 -17.40 -9.71 -1.13
CA HIS A 48 -16.09 -10.36 -1.07
C HIS A 48 -14.97 -9.39 -0.67
N ILE A 49 -15.08 -8.11 -1.03
CA ILE A 49 -14.02 -7.10 -0.76
C ILE A 49 -14.15 -6.48 0.63
N LYS A 50 -15.37 -6.29 1.16
CA LYS A 50 -15.59 -5.68 2.49
C LYS A 50 -14.94 -6.44 3.65
N THR A 51 -14.67 -7.73 3.49
CA THR A 51 -14.10 -8.58 4.55
C THR A 51 -12.57 -8.67 4.48
N ILE A 52 -11.95 -8.11 3.44
CA ILE A 52 -10.51 -8.16 3.27
C ILE A 52 -9.88 -7.03 4.11
N LYS A 53 -9.03 -7.42 5.05
CA LYS A 53 -8.16 -6.52 5.81
C LYS A 53 -6.74 -6.61 5.24
N ASN A 54 -6.11 -5.46 4.98
CA ASN A 54 -4.80 -5.37 4.34
C ASN A 54 -3.72 -4.99 5.35
N VAL A 55 -2.59 -5.67 5.32
CA VAL A 55 -1.40 -5.34 6.12
C VAL A 55 -0.24 -5.04 5.18
N LEU A 56 0.36 -3.86 5.33
CA LEU A 56 1.55 -3.46 4.57
C LEU A 56 2.80 -3.67 5.40
N ILE A 57 3.76 -4.41 4.86
CA ILE A 57 5.09 -4.60 5.43
C ILE A 57 6.09 -4.04 4.42
N SER A 58 6.89 -3.05 4.83
CA SER A 58 7.89 -2.45 3.94
C SER A 58 9.17 -2.12 4.69
N ASN A 59 10.30 -2.45 4.06
CA ASN A 59 11.62 -2.08 4.54
C ASN A 59 12.26 -1.06 3.59
N CYS A 60 13.13 -0.21 4.13
CA CYS A 60 13.85 0.81 3.39
C CYS A 60 15.30 0.87 3.89
N GLY A 61 16.24 1.10 2.97
CA GLY A 61 17.66 1.29 3.29
C GLY A 61 18.03 2.71 3.73
N PHE A 62 17.09 3.65 3.79
CA PHE A 62 17.32 5.02 4.24
C PHE A 62 16.93 5.20 5.71
N PRO A 63 17.62 6.07 6.48
CA PRO A 63 17.21 6.44 7.82
C PRO A 63 15.94 7.30 7.77
N GLY A 64 15.01 7.09 8.72
CA GLY A 64 13.81 7.91 8.84
C GLY A 64 12.58 7.38 8.08
N LYS A 65 11.40 7.65 8.65
CA LYS A 65 10.10 7.14 8.19
C LYS A 65 9.46 7.98 7.08
N ASN A 66 9.95 9.20 6.86
CA ASN A 66 9.49 10.12 5.82
C ASN A 66 9.55 9.51 4.41
N HIS A 67 10.49 8.61 4.16
CA HIS A 67 10.65 7.94 2.88
C HIS A 67 9.47 7.04 2.49
N PHE A 68 8.68 6.58 3.47
CA PHE A 68 7.47 5.77 3.22
C PHE A 68 6.22 6.60 2.94
N SER A 69 6.29 7.93 2.98
CA SER A 69 5.12 8.81 2.81
C SER A 69 4.36 8.55 1.52
N GLY A 70 5.05 8.50 0.37
CA GLY A 70 4.43 8.21 -0.92
C GLY A 70 3.76 6.83 -0.96
N LEU A 71 4.43 5.82 -0.39
CA LEU A 71 3.92 4.46 -0.25
C LEU A 71 2.63 4.42 0.59
N LEU A 72 2.64 5.08 1.75
CA LEU A 72 1.53 5.10 2.69
C LEU A 72 0.32 5.84 2.12
N GLU A 73 0.52 7.01 1.51
CA GLU A 73 -0.58 7.76 0.90
C GLU A 73 -1.21 6.99 -0.25
N THR A 74 -0.41 6.31 -1.06
CA THR A 74 -0.94 5.45 -2.13
C THR A 74 -1.79 4.30 -1.55
N PHE A 75 -1.33 3.66 -0.47
CA PHE A 75 -2.09 2.62 0.22
C PHE A 75 -3.39 3.14 0.83
N LYS A 76 -3.37 4.34 1.44
CA LYS A 76 -4.56 5.00 2.00
C LYS A 76 -5.59 5.29 0.91
N VAL A 77 -5.18 5.80 -0.23
CA VAL A 77 -6.09 6.05 -1.37
C VAL A 77 -6.66 4.74 -1.92
N TRP A 78 -5.82 3.71 -2.04
CA TRP A 78 -6.23 2.43 -2.62
C TRP A 78 -7.17 1.61 -1.72
N HIS A 79 -6.84 1.49 -0.43
CA HIS A 79 -7.57 0.64 0.50
C HIS A 79 -8.51 1.42 1.45
N LYS A 80 -8.45 2.75 1.50
CA LYS A 80 -9.27 3.57 2.40
C LYS A 80 -9.22 3.01 3.84
N ASP A 81 -10.39 2.70 4.41
CA ASP A 81 -10.54 2.19 5.79
C ASP A 81 -10.19 0.69 5.96
N SER A 82 -9.78 0.00 4.89
CA SER A 82 -9.50 -1.45 4.88
C SER A 82 -8.06 -1.80 5.32
N ILE A 83 -7.27 -0.81 5.75
CA ILE A 83 -5.91 -1.04 6.27
C ILE A 83 -6.01 -1.48 7.73
N ALA A 84 -5.59 -2.72 8.02
CA ALA A 84 -5.52 -3.23 9.39
C ALA A 84 -4.24 -2.81 10.13
N GLY A 85 -3.18 -2.47 9.40
CA GLY A 85 -1.94 -1.96 9.98
C GLY A 85 -0.81 -1.85 8.99
N THR A 86 0.24 -1.14 9.37
CA THR A 86 1.47 -1.00 8.60
C THR A 86 2.69 -1.28 9.48
N ILE A 87 3.64 -2.06 8.97
CA ILE A 87 4.92 -2.34 9.60
C ILE A 87 5.99 -1.76 8.69
N LEU A 88 6.63 -0.67 9.12
CA LEU A 88 7.60 0.07 8.33
C LEU A 88 8.97 0.05 9.03
N VAL A 89 9.96 -0.47 8.33
CA VAL A 89 11.32 -0.64 8.83
C VAL A 89 12.26 0.21 7.99
N SER A 90 12.61 1.41 8.46
CA SER A 90 13.76 2.16 7.92
C SER A 90 15.07 1.45 8.27
N GLN A 91 16.18 1.81 7.62
CA GLN A 91 17.47 1.11 7.68
C GLN A 91 17.79 0.62 9.10
N GLY A 92 18.12 -0.67 9.19
CA GLY A 92 18.39 -1.40 10.42
C GLY A 92 19.38 -0.65 11.31
N GLY A 93 19.10 -0.65 12.61
CA GLY A 93 19.95 0.02 13.57
C GLY A 93 21.42 -0.39 13.43
N VAL A 94 22.28 0.62 13.59
CA VAL A 94 23.66 0.53 14.11
C VAL A 94 24.71 -0.06 13.17
N LEU A 95 25.30 0.77 12.29
CA LEU A 95 26.69 0.61 11.80
C LEU A 95 27.33 1.96 11.38
N SER A 96 27.05 3.06 12.08
CA SER A 96 27.74 4.35 11.81
C SER A 96 28.20 5.11 13.05
N SER A 97 28.45 4.43 14.18
CA SER A 97 29.04 5.09 15.37
C SER A 97 29.83 4.11 16.23
N ILE A 98 30.91 3.56 15.69
CA ILE A 98 32.09 3.20 16.49
C ILE A 98 33.30 3.63 15.65
N ASP A 99 33.73 4.87 15.85
CA ASP A 99 35.11 5.36 15.77
C ASP A 99 35.22 6.52 16.77
#